data_AF-A0A931QL00-F1
#
_entry.id   AF-A0A931QL00-F1
#
_cell.length_a   1.000
_cell.length_b   1.000
_cell.length_c   1.000
_cell.angle_alpha   90.00
_cell.angle_beta   90.00
_cell.angle_gamma   90.00
#
_symmetry.space_group_name_H-M   'P 1'
#
loop_
_entity.id
_entity.type
_entity.pdbx_description
1 polymer ?
#
loop_
_entity_poly.entity_id
_entity_poly.type
_entity_poly.pdbx_seq_one_letter_code
_entity_poly.pdbx_strand_id
1 'polypeptide(L)'
;LMLCAVIVPWRLIRPLDAPDPSSSDASRFSHAIPFPRVLLVAGAGGLAALGLAARSNVSPFGMFILAAGGAVSFFILSRSMVRAVTPPGRGKALSADWGVTVFFLPAAIFSVYALKLVFPNVRLGPWPALLAAGGVLAGLFRIILTRKTVIRIRIGDWAGRVPWRSLIVASIPFVLLTGATLAWGWHLRNQNIEQSLAAGGRPLAQVAAYSPTAPDILFPRHAEAERFIYPGAALAALAVWGAWASRRERKTVPLMALVAAAAVVLSFGPNLEPHLPFYRWLYDTVPIFHYPRVAGRMIHVAAVALAILAAFGVRAAIGRAWALAAVPLLIVMIDFAPAKVRGLALVPGPSVIYETVRKGLREKDGTVLALPIWPGDTAWSSLYQYEVTRSRFRMLNGYDPGVSRRYIREVFTPLYPMDFGEIREEQSAALRRFGVRYVVFHEEAYPRKVSPFPPKTALSRLMRSPALRFIREE
;
A
#
# COMPACT_ATOMS: atom_id res chain seq x y z
N LEU A 1 9.80 -6.64 -2.26
CA LEU A 1 10.07 -5.53 -1.32
C LEU A 1 11.21 -5.85 -0.37
N MET A 2 11.15 -6.89 0.49
CA MET A 2 12.29 -7.29 1.33
C MET A 2 13.54 -7.76 0.54
N LEU A 3 13.36 -8.61 -0.49
CA LEU A 3 14.45 -8.95 -1.43
C LEU A 3 15.00 -7.72 -2.18
N CYS A 4 14.15 -6.73 -2.47
CA CYS A 4 14.57 -5.47 -3.10
C CYS A 4 15.34 -4.57 -2.12
N ALA A 5 14.99 -4.57 -0.83
CA ALA A 5 15.66 -3.79 0.20
C ALA A 5 17.07 -4.31 0.53
N VAL A 6 17.35 -5.58 0.25
CA VAL A 6 18.64 -6.22 0.54
C VAL A 6 19.56 -6.29 -0.69
N ILE A 7 19.00 -6.50 -1.89
CA ILE A 7 19.80 -6.62 -3.13
C ILE A 7 20.24 -5.24 -3.67
N VAL A 8 19.44 -4.19 -3.44
CA VAL A 8 19.73 -2.83 -3.93
C VAL A 8 20.95 -2.18 -3.26
N PRO A 9 21.15 -2.29 -1.93
CA PRO A 9 22.42 -1.90 -1.31
C PRO A 9 23.59 -2.75 -1.80
N TRP A 10 23.36 -4.03 -2.11
CA TRP A 10 24.42 -5.01 -2.37
C TRP A 10 25.13 -4.80 -3.71
N ARG A 11 24.43 -4.50 -4.81
CA ARG A 11 25.12 -4.25 -6.11
C ARG A 11 25.94 -2.96 -6.14
N LEU A 12 25.73 -2.05 -5.19
CA LEU A 12 26.56 -0.86 -5.00
C LEU A 12 27.86 -1.14 -4.23
N ILE A 13 28.02 -2.35 -3.70
CA ILE A 13 29.10 -2.76 -2.78
C ILE A 13 29.77 -4.05 -3.31
N ARG A 14 30.21 -4.08 -4.57
CA ARG A 14 31.27 -5.02 -4.97
C ARG A 14 32.61 -4.48 -4.44
N PRO A 15 33.50 -5.31 -3.86
CA PRO A 15 34.85 -4.87 -3.58
C PRO A 15 35.61 -4.64 -4.88
N LEU A 16 35.99 -3.39 -5.14
CA LEU A 16 36.94 -2.99 -6.16
C LEU A 16 38.36 -3.19 -5.60
N ASP A 17 38.79 -4.43 -5.50
CA ASP A 17 40.22 -4.74 -5.50
C ASP A 17 40.54 -5.34 -6.86
N ALA A 18 40.71 -4.45 -7.84
CA ALA A 18 41.55 -4.76 -8.97
C ALA A 18 42.99 -4.39 -8.59
N PRO A 19 44.00 -5.16 -9.02
CA PRO A 19 45.39 -4.83 -8.77
C PRO A 19 45.74 -3.45 -9.33
N ASP A 20 46.78 -2.86 -8.72
CA ASP A 20 47.34 -1.55 -9.01
C ASP A 20 47.49 -1.28 -10.53
N PRO A 21 46.96 -0.18 -11.09
CA PRO A 21 47.03 0.13 -12.52
C PRO A 21 48.45 0.46 -13.02
N SER A 22 49.50 0.22 -12.22
CA SER A 22 50.90 0.29 -12.63
C SER A 22 51.34 -0.92 -13.47
N SER A 23 50.56 -2.01 -13.53
CA SER A 23 50.80 -3.11 -14.48
C SER A 23 50.20 -2.78 -15.85
N SER A 24 51.04 -2.76 -16.88
CA SER A 24 50.83 -2.29 -18.26
C SER A 24 49.79 -3.05 -19.12
N ASP A 25 48.80 -3.72 -18.52
CA ASP A 25 47.89 -4.65 -19.23
C ASP A 25 46.43 -4.17 -19.30
N ALA A 26 46.24 -2.87 -19.47
CA ALA A 26 44.92 -2.22 -19.52
C ALA A 26 44.13 -2.44 -20.84
N SER A 27 44.62 -3.25 -21.77
CA SER A 27 43.99 -3.46 -23.09
C SER A 27 43.01 -4.65 -23.17
N ARG A 28 42.84 -5.46 -22.11
CA ARG A 28 42.12 -6.76 -22.22
C ARG A 28 40.73 -6.88 -21.59
N PHE A 29 40.09 -5.82 -21.08
CA PHE A 29 38.75 -5.95 -20.48
C PHE A 29 37.68 -5.04 -21.11
N SER A 30 37.29 -5.37 -22.34
CA SER A 30 36.07 -4.88 -23.00
C SER A 30 34.89 -5.85 -22.82
N HIS A 31 34.42 -6.06 -21.59
CA HIS A 31 33.13 -6.75 -21.39
C HIS A 31 31.96 -5.79 -21.57
N ALA A 32 31.57 -5.57 -22.83
CA ALA A 32 30.25 -5.12 -23.17
C ALA A 32 29.23 -6.16 -22.67
N ILE A 33 28.20 -5.70 -21.93
CA ILE A 33 27.05 -6.55 -21.63
C ILE A 33 26.40 -6.88 -22.98
N PRO A 34 26.22 -8.16 -23.35
CA PRO A 34 25.66 -8.48 -24.65
C PRO A 34 24.22 -7.92 -24.71
N PHE A 35 24.02 -6.98 -25.64
CA PHE A 35 22.75 -6.36 -26.03
C PHE A 35 21.55 -7.34 -26.08
N PRO A 36 21.71 -8.63 -26.46
CA PRO A 36 20.66 -9.65 -26.37
C PRO A 36 20.00 -9.83 -24.99
N ARG A 37 20.74 -9.67 -23.87
CA ARG A 37 20.18 -9.85 -22.52
C ARG A 37 19.29 -8.69 -22.08
N VAL A 38 19.55 -7.49 -22.61
CA VAL A 38 18.71 -6.30 -22.39
C VAL A 38 17.41 -6.42 -23.18
N LEU A 39 17.49 -6.92 -24.42
CA LEU A 39 16.33 -7.24 -25.25
C LEU A 39 15.47 -8.36 -24.66
N LEU A 40 16.06 -9.36 -24.02
CA LEU A 40 15.32 -10.47 -23.40
C LEU A 40 14.45 -10.01 -22.21
N VAL A 41 14.98 -9.14 -21.35
CA VAL A 41 14.26 -8.60 -20.18
C VAL A 41 13.21 -7.57 -20.60
N ALA A 42 13.53 -6.72 -21.58
CA ALA A 42 12.58 -5.77 -22.16
C ALA A 42 11.46 -6.49 -22.95
N GLY A 43 11.81 -7.55 -23.68
CA GLY A 43 10.88 -8.39 -24.44
C GLY A 43 9.95 -9.20 -23.54
N ALA A 44 10.46 -9.79 -22.45
CA ALA A 44 9.63 -10.50 -21.47
C ALA A 44 8.66 -9.56 -20.73
N GLY A 45 9.10 -8.34 -20.39
CA GLY A 45 8.23 -7.31 -19.82
C GLY A 45 7.18 -6.80 -20.80
N GLY A 46 7.55 -6.64 -22.08
CA GLY A 46 6.63 -6.24 -23.16
C GLY A 46 5.59 -7.31 -23.49
N LEU A 47 5.99 -8.59 -23.55
CA LEU A 47 5.08 -9.72 -23.82
C LEU A 47 4.14 -10.00 -22.64
N ALA A 48 4.60 -9.85 -21.39
CA ALA A 48 3.73 -9.93 -20.22
C ALA A 48 2.71 -8.78 -20.20
N ALA A 49 3.12 -7.57 -20.57
CA ALA A 49 2.23 -6.42 -20.70
C ALA A 49 1.22 -6.58 -21.86
N LEU A 50 1.63 -7.16 -23.00
CA LEU A 50 0.75 -7.47 -24.14
C LEU A 50 -0.25 -8.59 -23.81
N GLY A 51 0.17 -9.63 -23.09
CA GLY A 51 -0.72 -10.71 -22.62
C GLY A 51 -1.75 -10.26 -21.59
N LEU A 52 -1.39 -9.28 -20.75
CA LEU A 52 -2.32 -8.63 -19.81
C LEU A 52 -3.24 -7.60 -20.50
N ALA A 53 -2.76 -6.93 -21.55
CA ALA A 53 -3.54 -5.98 -22.35
C ALA A 53 -4.58 -6.66 -23.25
N ALA A 54 -4.31 -7.87 -23.74
CA ALA A 54 -5.23 -8.64 -24.58
C ALA A 54 -6.52 -9.11 -23.87
N ARG A 55 -6.69 -8.83 -22.56
CA ARG A 55 -7.84 -9.28 -21.75
C ARG A 55 -8.67 -8.15 -21.12
N SER A 56 -8.43 -6.87 -21.42
CA SER A 56 -9.19 -5.77 -20.80
C SER A 56 -9.51 -4.60 -21.73
N ASN A 57 -10.78 -4.18 -21.77
CA ASN A 57 -11.32 -3.03 -22.50
C ASN A 57 -10.91 -1.66 -21.89
N VAL A 58 -9.62 -1.32 -21.86
CA VAL A 58 -9.12 0.01 -21.45
C VAL A 58 -7.98 0.43 -22.38
N SER A 59 -7.89 1.71 -22.77
CA SER A 59 -6.84 2.16 -23.68
C SER A 59 -5.44 2.08 -23.00
N PRO A 60 -4.50 1.28 -23.54
CA PRO A 60 -3.22 0.96 -22.87
C PRO A 60 -2.28 2.15 -22.70
N PHE A 61 -2.49 3.22 -23.46
CA PHE A 61 -1.52 4.28 -23.66
C PHE A 61 -1.54 5.34 -22.54
N GLY A 62 -2.70 5.68 -21.99
CA GLY A 62 -2.79 6.64 -20.86
C GLY A 62 -2.22 6.07 -19.55
N MET A 63 -2.40 4.76 -19.35
CA MET A 63 -1.82 4.04 -18.21
C MET A 63 -0.30 3.94 -18.30
N PHE A 64 0.25 3.77 -19.51
CA PHE A 64 1.69 3.74 -19.74
C PHE A 64 2.37 5.04 -19.31
N ILE A 65 1.76 6.20 -19.54
CA ILE A 65 2.44 7.47 -19.33
C ILE A 65 2.47 7.92 -17.87
N LEU A 66 1.40 7.70 -17.10
CA LEU A 66 1.41 8.00 -15.67
C LEU A 66 2.30 7.01 -14.90
N ALA A 67 2.35 5.75 -15.34
CA ALA A 67 3.34 4.78 -14.88
C ALA A 67 4.76 5.26 -15.18
N ALA A 68 5.01 5.72 -16.41
CA ALA A 68 6.32 6.22 -16.83
C ALA A 68 6.72 7.47 -16.04
N GLY A 69 5.82 8.42 -15.79
CA GLY A 69 6.10 9.62 -15.01
C GLY A 69 6.40 9.35 -13.53
N GLY A 70 5.62 8.47 -12.90
CA GLY A 70 5.87 8.01 -11.53
C GLY A 70 7.16 7.18 -11.43
N ALA A 71 7.38 6.27 -12.39
CA ALA A 71 8.60 5.49 -12.51
C ALA A 71 9.83 6.37 -12.70
N VAL A 72 9.75 7.42 -13.54
CA VAL A 72 10.84 8.37 -13.79
C VAL A 72 11.12 9.23 -12.55
N SER A 73 10.09 9.69 -11.86
CA SER A 73 10.26 10.49 -10.64
C SER A 73 10.88 9.66 -9.51
N PHE A 74 10.42 8.43 -9.34
CA PHE A 74 10.99 7.47 -8.40
C PHE A 74 12.40 7.05 -8.84
N PHE A 75 12.65 6.81 -10.14
CA PHE A 75 13.97 6.55 -10.73
C PHE A 75 14.97 7.64 -10.37
N ILE A 76 14.58 8.91 -10.52
CA ILE A 76 15.44 10.06 -10.19
C ILE A 76 15.74 10.09 -8.69
N LEU A 77 14.73 9.85 -7.84
CA LEU A 77 14.88 9.85 -6.39
C LEU A 77 15.80 8.72 -5.91
N SER A 78 15.54 7.49 -6.35
CA SER A 78 16.32 6.29 -6.03
C SER A 78 17.77 6.45 -6.50
N ARG A 79 17.99 6.95 -7.70
CA ARG A 79 19.33 7.22 -8.24
C ARG A 79 20.06 8.29 -7.44
N SER A 80 19.36 9.34 -7.01
CA SER A 80 19.94 10.41 -6.20
C SER A 80 20.32 9.91 -4.80
N MET A 81 19.48 9.06 -4.19
CA MET A 81 19.80 8.39 -2.93
C MET A 81 21.00 7.48 -3.07
N VAL A 82 21.01 6.60 -4.08
CA VAL A 82 22.13 5.70 -4.39
C VAL A 82 23.44 6.47 -4.59
N ARG A 83 23.43 7.55 -5.36
CA ARG A 83 24.61 8.41 -5.54
C ARG A 83 25.04 9.13 -4.25
N ALA A 84 24.10 9.48 -3.38
CA ALA A 84 24.42 10.10 -2.10
C ALA A 84 25.12 9.14 -1.12
N VAL A 85 24.93 7.83 -1.26
CA VAL A 85 25.58 6.80 -0.43
C VAL A 85 26.80 6.14 -1.09
N THR A 86 27.09 6.43 -2.37
CA THR A 86 28.21 5.83 -3.11
C THR A 86 29.40 6.80 -3.17
N PRO A 87 30.61 6.43 -2.68
CA PRO A 87 31.77 7.32 -2.63
C PRO A 87 32.22 7.81 -4.02
N PRO A 88 32.61 9.09 -4.16
CA PRO A 88 32.99 9.70 -5.44
C PRO A 88 34.45 9.35 -5.81
N GLY A 89 34.70 8.18 -6.43
CA GLY A 89 36.10 7.83 -6.70
C GLY A 89 36.44 6.85 -7.82
N ARG A 90 35.52 6.07 -8.40
CA ARG A 90 35.90 5.06 -9.41
C ARG A 90 34.91 5.00 -10.57
N GLY A 91 35.39 5.33 -11.77
CA GLY A 91 34.65 5.57 -13.02
C GLY A 91 33.86 4.41 -13.64
N LYS A 92 33.45 3.39 -12.87
CA LYS A 92 32.62 2.25 -13.32
C LYS A 92 31.17 2.27 -12.77
N ALA A 93 30.75 3.33 -12.09
CA ALA A 93 29.44 3.41 -11.41
C ALA A 93 28.21 3.42 -12.34
N LEU A 94 28.37 3.72 -13.64
CA LEU A 94 27.25 3.90 -14.58
C LEU A 94 26.52 2.59 -14.97
N SER A 95 27.18 1.43 -14.94
CA SER A 95 26.53 0.14 -15.24
C SER A 95 25.81 -0.47 -14.03
N ALA A 96 26.22 -0.10 -12.82
CA ALA A 96 25.55 -0.49 -11.57
C ALA A 96 24.22 0.27 -11.36
N ASP A 97 24.16 1.55 -11.77
CA ASP A 97 22.94 2.39 -11.75
C ASP A 97 21.75 1.71 -12.47
N TRP A 98 21.99 1.12 -13.65
CA TRP A 98 20.92 0.47 -14.43
C TRP A 98 20.41 -0.83 -13.80
N GLY A 99 21.32 -1.65 -13.26
CA GLY A 99 20.97 -2.91 -12.63
C GLY A 99 20.10 -2.75 -11.39
N VAL A 100 20.37 -1.72 -10.57
CA VAL A 100 19.59 -1.39 -9.36
C VAL A 100 18.21 -0.83 -9.73
N THR A 101 18.13 -0.09 -10.82
CA THR A 101 16.90 0.56 -11.28
C THR A 101 15.86 -0.43 -11.80
N VAL A 102 16.28 -1.46 -12.54
CA VAL A 102 15.38 -2.49 -13.10
C VAL A 102 14.60 -3.23 -11.99
N PHE A 103 15.13 -3.32 -10.78
CA PHE A 103 14.45 -3.95 -9.63
C PHE A 103 13.28 -3.15 -9.07
N PHE A 104 13.16 -1.86 -9.41
CA PHE A 104 12.06 -0.99 -8.97
C PHE A 104 10.97 -0.82 -10.02
N LEU A 105 11.15 -1.40 -11.21
CA LEU A 105 10.12 -1.45 -12.26
C LEU A 105 8.77 -2.03 -11.75
N PRO A 106 8.73 -3.05 -10.86
CA PRO A 106 7.48 -3.52 -10.28
C PRO A 106 6.78 -2.49 -9.37
N ALA A 107 7.51 -1.55 -8.74
CA ALA A 107 6.92 -0.47 -7.94
C ALA A 107 6.16 0.54 -8.80
N ALA A 108 6.61 0.75 -10.04
CA ALA A 108 5.88 1.56 -11.02
C ALA A 108 4.55 0.91 -11.45
N ILE A 109 4.48 -0.43 -11.47
CA ILE A 109 3.25 -1.18 -11.79
C ILE A 109 2.16 -0.95 -10.72
N PHE A 110 2.52 -0.74 -9.45
CA PHE A 110 1.53 -0.41 -8.40
C PHE A 110 0.85 0.94 -8.60
N SER A 111 1.54 1.91 -9.21
CA SER A 111 0.95 3.21 -9.56
C SER A 111 -0.11 3.06 -10.67
N VAL A 112 0.09 2.11 -11.59
CA VAL A 112 -0.88 1.74 -12.64
C VAL A 112 -2.12 1.09 -12.03
N TYR A 113 -1.93 0.21 -11.04
CA TYR A 113 -3.03 -0.47 -10.36
C TYR A 113 -3.90 0.50 -9.54
N ALA A 114 -3.27 1.49 -8.88
CA ALA A 114 -3.98 2.53 -8.15
C ALA A 114 -4.86 3.42 -9.05
N LEU A 115 -4.43 3.69 -10.29
CA LEU A 115 -5.19 4.49 -11.25
C LEU A 115 -6.39 3.75 -11.86
N LYS A 116 -6.28 2.42 -12.07
CA LYS A 116 -7.38 1.56 -12.52
C LYS A 116 -8.53 1.50 -11.52
N LEU A 117 -8.23 1.60 -10.22
CA LEU A 117 -9.22 1.64 -9.14
C LEU A 117 -10.02 2.94 -9.12
N VAL A 118 -9.47 4.04 -9.64
CA VAL A 118 -10.05 5.39 -9.54
C VAL A 118 -10.93 5.73 -10.75
N PHE A 119 -10.61 5.22 -11.94
CA PHE A 119 -11.33 5.57 -13.17
C PHE A 119 -11.83 4.34 -13.96
N PRO A 120 -12.75 3.53 -13.40
CA PRO A 120 -13.25 2.35 -14.10
C PRO A 120 -14.03 2.67 -15.38
N ASN A 121 -14.58 3.89 -15.52
CA ASN A 121 -15.50 4.26 -16.61
C ASN A 121 -15.20 5.61 -17.31
N VAL A 122 -14.08 6.29 -17.01
CA VAL A 122 -13.84 7.65 -17.54
C VAL A 122 -13.13 7.60 -18.90
N ARG A 123 -13.82 8.04 -19.95
CA ARG A 123 -13.20 8.45 -21.22
C ARG A 123 -12.49 9.78 -21.00
N LEU A 124 -11.25 9.72 -20.50
CA LEU A 124 -10.39 10.90 -20.42
C LEU A 124 -9.97 11.27 -21.86
N GLY A 125 -10.40 12.45 -22.33
CA GLY A 125 -9.93 13.06 -23.58
C GLY A 125 -8.42 13.37 -23.56
N PRO A 126 -7.88 14.26 -24.41
CA PRO A 126 -6.42 14.44 -24.59
C PRO A 126 -5.68 15.05 -23.38
N TRP A 127 -6.36 15.42 -22.29
CA TRP A 127 -5.76 16.07 -21.13
C TRP A 127 -4.66 15.27 -20.41
N PRO A 128 -4.75 13.93 -20.24
CA PRO A 128 -3.64 13.13 -19.73
C PRO A 128 -2.45 13.09 -20.69
N ALA A 129 -2.65 13.23 -22.01
CA ALA A 129 -1.59 13.29 -23.01
C ALA A 129 -0.81 14.62 -22.96
N LEU A 130 -1.48 15.72 -22.62
CA LEU A 130 -0.83 17.02 -22.39
C LEU A 130 -0.06 17.06 -21.07
N LEU A 131 -0.60 16.48 -19.99
CA LEU A 131 0.10 16.37 -18.70
C LEU A 131 1.27 15.38 -18.77
N ALA A 132 1.12 14.32 -19.56
CA ALA A 132 2.16 13.38 -19.96
C ALA A 132 3.31 14.05 -20.74
N ALA A 133 2.99 14.79 -21.80
CA ALA A 133 3.97 15.52 -22.58
C ALA A 133 4.69 16.55 -21.68
N GLY A 134 3.98 17.23 -20.80
CA GLY A 134 4.56 18.14 -19.81
C GLY A 134 5.53 17.45 -18.84
N GLY A 135 5.18 16.29 -18.28
CA GLY A 135 6.04 15.54 -17.35
C GLY A 135 7.26 14.91 -18.02
N VAL A 136 7.10 14.38 -19.24
CA VAL A 136 8.20 13.81 -20.05
C VAL A 136 9.12 14.91 -20.55
N LEU A 137 8.59 16.03 -21.06
CA LEU A 137 9.39 17.18 -21.46
C LEU A 137 10.09 17.82 -20.26
N ALA A 138 9.46 17.93 -19.10
CA ALA A 138 10.12 18.40 -17.87
C ALA A 138 11.22 17.44 -17.38
N GLY A 139 11.00 16.13 -17.48
CA GLY A 139 12.00 15.10 -17.16
C GLY A 139 13.19 15.11 -18.12
N LEU A 140 12.93 15.20 -19.43
CA LEU A 140 13.95 15.30 -20.47
C LEU A 140 14.71 16.63 -20.40
N PHE A 141 14.02 17.75 -20.20
CA PHE A 141 14.61 19.06 -19.98
C PHE A 141 15.49 19.07 -18.72
N ARG A 142 15.06 18.38 -17.66
CA ARG A 142 15.85 18.19 -16.45
C ARG A 142 17.05 17.27 -16.67
N ILE A 143 16.96 16.21 -17.47
CA ILE A 143 18.10 15.36 -17.87
C ILE A 143 19.13 16.15 -18.70
N ILE A 144 18.65 17.03 -19.58
CA ILE A 144 19.48 17.92 -20.41
C ILE A 144 20.18 18.99 -19.54
N LEU A 145 19.46 19.62 -18.60
CA LEU A 145 20.02 20.58 -17.66
C LEU A 145 20.96 19.92 -16.64
N THR A 146 20.58 18.78 -16.06
CA THR A 146 21.42 18.06 -15.10
C THR A 146 22.65 17.41 -15.75
N ARG A 147 22.66 17.12 -17.06
CA ARG A 147 23.90 16.73 -17.76
C ARG A 147 24.98 17.80 -17.67
N LYS A 148 24.64 19.10 -17.67
CA LYS A 148 25.63 20.18 -17.49
C LYS A 148 25.92 20.50 -16.02
N THR A 149 24.95 20.37 -15.11
CA THR A 149 25.13 20.74 -13.68
C THR A 149 25.68 19.59 -12.81
N VAL A 150 25.36 18.33 -13.12
CA VAL A 150 25.77 17.16 -12.31
C VAL A 150 27.22 16.74 -12.60
N ILE A 151 27.81 17.18 -13.72
CA ILE A 151 29.23 16.94 -14.03
C ILE A 151 30.17 17.72 -13.09
N ARG A 152 29.68 18.68 -12.27
CA ARG A 152 30.51 19.47 -11.34
C ARG A 152 30.16 19.39 -9.86
N ILE A 153 29.23 18.53 -9.43
CA ILE A 153 29.01 18.32 -7.99
C ILE A 153 29.94 17.19 -7.54
N ARG A 154 31.23 17.51 -7.36
CA ARG A 154 32.16 16.66 -6.60
C ARG A 154 31.68 16.67 -5.15
N ILE A 155 31.43 15.48 -4.59
CA ILE A 155 30.96 15.32 -3.20
C ILE A 155 32.02 15.77 -2.16
N GLY A 156 33.21 16.21 -2.58
CA GLY A 156 34.18 16.95 -1.75
C GLY A 156 33.95 18.47 -1.67
N ASP A 157 33.21 19.07 -2.60
CA ASP A 157 32.96 20.52 -2.67
C ASP A 157 31.60 20.91 -2.04
N TRP A 158 31.11 20.19 -1.02
CA TRP A 158 29.96 20.68 -0.24
C TRP A 158 30.29 21.94 0.58
N ALA A 159 31.58 22.26 0.71
CA ALA A 159 32.06 23.56 1.18
C ALA A 159 31.92 24.65 0.09
N GLY A 160 31.84 24.26 -1.18
CA GLY A 160 31.50 25.13 -2.30
C GLY A 160 29.98 25.30 -2.39
N ARG A 161 29.53 26.55 -2.36
CA ARG A 161 28.12 26.96 -2.42
C ARG A 161 27.36 26.20 -3.52
N VAL A 162 26.64 25.14 -3.15
CA VAL A 162 25.63 24.56 -4.03
C VAL A 162 24.65 25.69 -4.33
N PRO A 163 24.54 26.15 -5.59
CA PRO A 163 23.69 27.28 -5.90
C PRO A 163 22.27 26.89 -5.56
N TRP A 164 21.66 27.56 -4.58
CA TRP A 164 20.30 27.31 -4.10
C TRP A 164 19.29 27.20 -5.25
N ARG A 165 19.53 27.91 -6.36
CA ARG A 165 18.76 27.82 -7.61
C ARG A 165 18.67 26.39 -8.15
N SER A 166 19.76 25.62 -8.14
CA SER A 166 19.75 24.23 -8.61
C SER A 166 18.99 23.29 -7.67
N LEU A 167 19.05 23.53 -6.35
CA LEU A 167 18.24 22.79 -5.38
C LEU A 167 16.75 23.09 -5.54
N ILE A 168 16.38 24.37 -5.70
CA ILE A 168 14.99 24.77 -5.94
C ILE A 168 14.47 24.17 -7.25
N VAL A 169 15.21 24.30 -8.36
CA VAL A 169 14.80 23.70 -9.64
C VAL A 169 14.70 22.18 -9.54
N ALA A 170 15.58 21.54 -8.76
CA ALA A 170 15.51 20.11 -8.49
C ALA A 170 14.32 19.71 -7.59
N SER A 171 13.88 20.57 -6.68
CA SER A 171 12.74 20.29 -5.81
C SER A 171 11.40 20.54 -6.50
N ILE A 172 11.32 21.36 -7.56
CA ILE A 172 10.05 21.71 -8.24
C ILE A 172 9.20 20.46 -8.57
N PRO A 173 9.70 19.42 -9.26
CA PRO A 173 8.85 18.26 -9.58
C PRO A 173 8.39 17.48 -8.35
N PHE A 174 9.22 17.43 -7.29
CA PHE A 174 8.83 16.80 -6.04
C PHE A 174 7.73 17.60 -5.36
N VAL A 175 7.88 18.92 -5.24
CA VAL A 175 6.87 19.82 -4.65
C VAL A 175 5.57 19.77 -5.45
N LEU A 176 5.63 19.81 -6.78
CA LEU A 176 4.45 19.71 -7.64
C LEU A 176 3.75 18.35 -7.50
N LEU A 177 4.50 17.24 -7.46
CA LEU A 177 3.92 15.91 -7.32
C LEU A 177 3.31 15.69 -5.92
N THR A 178 4.01 16.14 -4.87
CA THR A 178 3.49 16.13 -3.50
C THR A 178 2.25 17.01 -3.38
N GLY A 179 2.29 18.23 -3.92
CA GLY A 179 1.15 19.15 -3.94
C GLY A 179 -0.05 18.57 -4.68
N ALA A 180 0.16 17.98 -5.86
CA ALA A 180 -0.90 17.30 -6.63
C ALA A 180 -1.48 16.09 -5.89
N THR A 181 -0.62 15.31 -5.21
CA THR A 181 -1.06 14.16 -4.39
C THR A 181 -1.89 14.61 -3.20
N LEU A 182 -1.48 15.68 -2.51
CA LEU A 182 -2.22 16.26 -1.39
C LEU A 182 -3.56 16.85 -1.86
N ALA A 183 -3.57 17.60 -2.96
CA ALA A 183 -4.79 18.16 -3.55
C ALA A 183 -5.77 17.07 -4.00
N TRP A 184 -5.26 15.99 -4.61
CA TRP A 184 -6.08 14.83 -4.97
C TRP A 184 -6.62 14.09 -3.75
N GLY A 185 -5.79 13.86 -2.74
CA GLY A 185 -6.21 13.26 -1.46
C GLY A 185 -7.30 14.10 -0.77
N TRP A 186 -7.17 15.42 -0.82
CA TRP A 186 -8.18 16.36 -0.32
C TRP A 186 -9.50 16.25 -1.11
N HIS A 187 -9.42 16.18 -2.44
CA HIS A 187 -10.60 15.99 -3.28
C HIS A 187 -11.32 14.67 -2.97
N LEU A 188 -10.58 13.56 -2.86
CA LEU A 188 -11.13 12.26 -2.49
C LEU A 188 -11.77 12.27 -1.09
N ARG A 189 -11.17 12.99 -0.13
CA ARG A 189 -11.75 13.18 1.20
C ARG A 189 -13.11 13.86 1.11
N ASN A 190 -13.22 14.94 0.36
CA ASN A 190 -14.47 15.72 0.29
C ASN A 190 -15.57 14.95 -0.45
N GLN A 191 -15.22 14.15 -1.45
CA GLN A 191 -16.21 13.35 -2.18
C GLN A 191 -16.67 12.11 -1.41
N ASN A 192 -15.73 11.33 -0.86
CA ASN A 192 -16.04 10.02 -0.32
C ASN A 192 -16.13 10.01 1.21
N ILE A 193 -15.19 10.68 1.89
CA ILE A 193 -15.08 10.58 3.35
C ILE A 193 -16.08 11.50 4.02
N GLU A 194 -16.23 12.75 3.57
CA GLU A 194 -17.17 13.72 4.18
C GLU A 194 -18.64 13.27 4.05
N GLN A 195 -18.97 12.51 3.02
CA GLN A 195 -20.31 11.93 2.82
C GLN A 195 -20.53 10.63 3.59
N SER A 196 -19.47 10.07 4.19
CA SER A 196 -19.53 8.80 4.90
C SER A 196 -19.80 8.97 6.40
N LEU A 197 -20.02 7.84 7.09
CA LEU A 197 -20.00 7.80 8.55
C LEU A 197 -18.62 8.12 9.14
N ALA A 198 -17.56 7.96 8.36
CA ALA A 198 -16.18 8.25 8.80
C ALA A 198 -15.82 9.74 8.71
N ALA A 199 -16.71 10.62 8.25
CA ALA A 199 -16.44 12.04 8.01
C ALA A 199 -15.78 12.77 9.20
N GLY A 200 -16.25 12.48 10.42
CA GLY A 200 -15.77 13.10 11.66
C GLY A 200 -14.44 12.54 12.18
N GLY A 201 -13.79 11.64 11.45
CA GLY A 201 -12.59 10.96 11.93
C GLY A 201 -12.89 9.83 12.91
N ARG A 202 -11.83 9.37 13.57
CA ARG A 202 -11.87 8.34 14.60
C ARG A 202 -11.55 8.99 15.93
N PRO A 203 -12.43 8.91 16.94
CA PRO A 203 -12.14 9.51 18.24
C PRO A 203 -10.86 8.91 18.83
N LEU A 204 -10.11 9.71 19.56
CA LEU A 204 -8.82 9.32 20.15
C LEU A 204 -8.94 8.06 21.02
N ALA A 205 -10.05 7.89 21.75
CA ALA A 205 -10.34 6.68 22.52
C ALA A 205 -10.45 5.42 21.64
N GLN A 206 -11.01 5.54 20.43
CA GLN A 206 -11.03 4.44 19.47
C GLN A 206 -9.63 4.15 18.96
N VAL A 207 -8.81 5.17 18.68
CA VAL A 207 -7.41 4.99 18.27
C VAL A 207 -6.61 4.29 19.38
N ALA A 208 -6.81 4.68 20.64
CA ALA A 208 -6.17 4.07 21.81
C ALA A 208 -6.50 2.57 21.93
N ALA A 209 -7.75 2.19 21.67
CA ALA A 209 -8.17 0.79 21.70
C ALA A 209 -7.42 -0.12 20.72
N TYR A 210 -6.90 0.45 19.61
CA TYR A 210 -6.10 -0.27 18.60
C TYR A 210 -4.61 0.06 18.68
N SER A 211 -4.20 0.88 19.64
CA SER A 211 -2.81 1.32 19.74
C SER A 211 -1.98 0.32 20.53
N PRO A 212 -0.71 0.15 20.13
CA PRO A 212 0.21 -0.75 20.82
C PRO A 212 0.52 -0.32 22.26
N THR A 213 0.89 -1.29 23.09
CA THR A 213 1.46 -1.08 24.42
C THR A 213 2.97 -1.35 24.43
N ALA A 214 3.68 -0.95 25.48
CA ALA A 214 5.14 -1.11 25.56
C ALA A 214 5.63 -2.55 25.31
N PRO A 215 4.98 -3.63 25.79
CA PRO A 215 5.38 -5.00 25.45
C PRO A 215 5.36 -5.32 23.95
N ASP A 216 4.53 -4.65 23.16
CA ASP A 216 4.25 -4.99 21.75
C ASP A 216 5.46 -4.70 20.83
N ILE A 217 6.42 -3.89 21.30
CA ILE A 217 7.69 -3.66 20.60
C ILE A 217 8.72 -4.77 20.87
N LEU A 218 8.56 -5.52 21.95
CA LEU A 218 9.52 -6.54 22.40
C LEU A 218 9.08 -7.95 22.00
N PHE A 219 7.77 -8.20 21.95
CA PHE A 219 7.24 -9.54 21.74
C PHE A 219 6.59 -9.67 20.37
N PRO A 220 7.05 -10.60 19.50
CA PRO A 220 6.46 -10.83 18.18
C PRO A 220 5.10 -11.54 18.23
N ARG A 221 4.37 -11.47 19.35
CA ARG A 221 3.17 -12.26 19.63
C ARG A 221 2.04 -11.38 20.14
N HIS A 222 1.15 -10.98 19.25
CA HIS A 222 -0.15 -10.40 19.61
C HIS A 222 -1.29 -11.13 18.93
N ALA A 223 -2.38 -11.35 19.67
CA ALA A 223 -3.64 -11.85 19.11
C ALA A 223 -4.26 -10.81 18.16
N GLU A 224 -4.08 -9.53 18.48
CA GLU A 224 -4.52 -8.41 17.68
C GLU A 224 -3.40 -7.95 16.74
N ALA A 225 -3.51 -8.29 15.45
CA ALA A 225 -2.52 -7.90 14.44
C ALA A 225 -2.38 -6.37 14.30
N GLU A 226 -3.38 -5.59 14.71
CA GLU A 226 -3.35 -4.12 14.63
C GLU A 226 -2.38 -3.47 15.63
N ARG A 227 -2.05 -4.16 16.74
CA ARG A 227 -1.11 -3.67 17.76
C ARG A 227 0.34 -4.09 17.50
N PHE A 228 0.59 -4.89 16.47
CA PHE A 228 1.92 -5.45 16.21
C PHE A 228 2.89 -4.36 15.73
N ILE A 229 3.90 -4.04 16.55
CA ILE A 229 4.97 -3.08 16.23
C ILE A 229 6.38 -3.61 16.49
N TYR A 230 6.55 -4.93 16.57
CA TYR A 230 7.86 -5.56 16.73
C TYR A 230 8.76 -5.26 15.52
N PRO A 231 9.87 -4.53 15.69
CA PRO A 231 10.75 -4.16 14.59
C PRO A 231 11.75 -5.27 14.22
N GLY A 232 11.78 -6.39 14.95
CA GLY A 232 12.83 -7.40 14.85
C GLY A 232 14.02 -7.07 15.75
N ALA A 233 14.29 -7.89 16.77
CA ALA A 233 15.45 -7.77 17.64
C ALA A 233 16.77 -7.85 16.85
N ALA A 234 16.84 -8.73 15.85
CA ALA A 234 18.01 -8.87 14.98
C ALA A 234 18.22 -7.62 14.12
N LEU A 235 17.14 -7.08 13.56
CA LEU A 235 17.19 -5.86 12.76
C LEU A 235 17.60 -4.66 13.62
N ALA A 236 17.02 -4.53 14.81
CA ALA A 236 17.35 -3.48 15.77
C ALA A 236 18.82 -3.56 16.22
N ALA A 237 19.33 -4.75 16.54
CA ALA A 237 20.72 -4.95 16.92
C ALA A 237 21.69 -4.56 15.79
N LEU A 238 21.41 -4.99 14.56
CA LEU A 238 22.20 -4.59 13.39
C LEU A 238 22.13 -3.09 13.12
N ALA A 239 20.98 -2.46 13.34
CA ALA A 239 20.80 -1.02 13.20
C ALA A 239 21.63 -0.24 14.22
N VAL A 240 21.63 -0.66 15.49
CA VAL A 240 22.48 -0.07 16.54
C VAL A 240 23.96 -0.24 16.19
N TRP A 241 24.37 -1.44 15.79
CA TRP A 241 25.74 -1.70 15.33
C TRP A 241 26.12 -0.82 14.14
N GLY A 242 25.23 -0.67 13.17
CA GLY A 242 25.47 0.17 12.00
C GLY A 242 25.57 1.65 12.31
N ALA A 243 24.73 2.16 13.22
CA ALA A 243 24.82 3.52 13.71
C ALA A 243 26.16 3.77 14.41
N TRP A 244 26.61 2.83 15.25
CA TRP A 244 27.89 2.92 15.95
C TRP A 244 29.10 2.83 15.01
N ALA A 245 29.13 1.80 14.16
CA ALA A 245 30.23 1.55 13.23
C ALA A 245 30.36 2.64 12.16
N SER A 246 29.25 3.29 11.79
CA SER A 246 29.22 4.39 10.83
C SER A 246 29.08 5.77 11.49
N ARG A 247 29.53 5.95 12.74
CA ARG A 247 29.52 7.25 13.44
C ARG A 247 30.20 8.41 12.72
N ARG A 248 31.03 8.12 11.72
CA ARG A 248 31.67 9.13 10.85
C ARG A 248 30.69 9.74 9.83
N GLU A 249 29.56 9.08 9.57
CA GLU A 249 28.49 9.55 8.68
C GLU A 249 27.58 10.56 9.41
N ARG A 250 28.11 11.77 9.64
CA ARG A 250 27.55 12.80 10.54
C ARG A 250 26.12 13.27 10.22
N LYS A 251 25.55 12.94 9.06
CA LYS A 251 24.21 13.40 8.64
C LYS A 251 23.21 12.25 8.52
N THR A 252 23.57 11.19 7.82
CA THR A 252 22.63 10.10 7.48
C THR A 252 22.27 9.27 8.70
N VAL A 253 23.25 8.87 9.50
CA VAL A 253 23.02 8.04 10.70
C VAL A 253 22.09 8.74 11.71
N PRO A 254 22.38 9.97 12.17
CA PRO A 254 21.49 10.63 13.14
C PRO A 254 20.11 10.92 12.56
N LEU A 255 20.00 11.25 11.26
CA LEU A 255 18.71 11.45 10.62
C LEU A 255 17.88 10.16 10.60
N MET A 256 18.46 9.04 10.16
CA MET A 256 17.74 7.76 10.13
C MET A 256 17.39 7.26 11.53
N ALA A 257 18.28 7.46 12.51
CA ALA A 257 17.99 7.14 13.91
C ALA A 257 16.82 7.98 14.45
N LEU A 258 16.80 9.29 14.16
CA LEU A 258 15.70 10.17 14.54
C LEU A 258 14.39 9.77 13.87
N VAL A 259 14.41 9.47 12.57
CA VAL A 259 13.22 8.99 11.83
C VAL A 259 12.71 7.68 12.41
N ALA A 260 13.60 6.72 12.71
CA ALA A 260 13.23 5.45 13.33
C ALA A 260 12.59 5.68 14.72
N ALA A 261 13.23 6.48 15.57
CA ALA A 261 12.73 6.79 16.90
C ALA A 261 11.37 7.50 16.85
N ALA A 262 11.24 8.54 16.02
CA ALA A 262 9.98 9.26 15.85
C ALA A 262 8.86 8.35 15.34
N ALA A 263 9.14 7.49 14.35
CA ALA A 263 8.15 6.55 13.82
C ALA A 263 7.75 5.49 14.84
N VAL A 264 8.69 4.95 15.64
CA VAL A 264 8.38 4.03 16.76
C VAL A 264 7.50 4.72 17.79
N VAL A 265 7.86 5.93 18.22
CA VAL A 265 7.06 6.73 19.16
C VAL A 265 5.65 6.95 18.63
N LEU A 266 5.50 7.36 17.37
CA LEU A 266 4.18 7.54 16.75
C LEU A 266 3.39 6.25 16.60
N SER A 267 4.07 5.09 16.54
CA SER A 267 3.42 3.79 16.41
C SER A 267 2.62 3.43 17.66
N PHE A 268 3.01 3.91 18.84
CA PHE A 268 2.27 3.71 20.08
C PHE A 268 0.97 4.53 20.18
N GLY A 269 0.74 5.46 19.27
CA GLY A 269 -0.51 6.24 19.28
C GLY A 269 -0.70 7.07 20.55
N PRO A 270 -1.95 7.23 21.02
CA PRO A 270 -2.27 7.96 22.25
C PRO A 270 -1.83 7.21 23.53
N ASN A 271 -1.38 5.96 23.45
CA ASN A 271 -0.96 5.22 24.65
C ASN A 271 0.32 5.78 25.30
N LEU A 272 1.09 6.59 24.56
CA LEU A 272 2.24 7.32 25.11
C LEU A 272 1.89 8.71 25.65
N GLU A 273 0.64 9.17 25.55
CA GLU A 273 0.24 10.54 25.95
C GLU A 273 0.63 10.94 27.37
N PRO A 274 0.52 10.07 28.40
CA PRO A 274 0.94 10.42 29.76
C PRO A 274 2.41 10.86 29.87
N HIS A 275 3.25 10.44 28.92
CA HIS A 275 4.69 10.74 28.90
C HIS A 275 5.09 11.66 27.74
N LEU A 276 4.37 11.61 26.62
CA LEU A 276 4.68 12.35 25.40
C LEU A 276 3.40 12.68 24.60
N PRO A 277 2.85 13.91 24.72
CA PRO A 277 1.60 14.31 24.07
C PRO A 277 1.76 14.59 22.56
N PHE A 278 2.83 14.10 21.93
CA PHE A 278 3.15 14.38 20.53
C PHE A 278 2.13 13.80 19.55
N TYR A 279 1.58 12.62 19.85
CA TYR A 279 0.54 12.01 19.01
C TYR A 279 -0.74 12.85 18.99
N ARG A 280 -1.17 13.32 20.17
CA ARG A 280 -2.33 14.22 20.30
C ARG A 280 -2.14 15.52 19.55
N TRP A 281 -0.96 16.13 19.68
CA TRP A 281 -0.64 17.35 18.93
C TRP A 281 -0.78 17.15 17.41
N LEU A 282 -0.30 16.02 16.87
CA LEU A 282 -0.51 15.69 15.45
C LEU A 282 -1.97 15.41 15.12
N TYR A 283 -2.69 14.71 15.99
CA TYR A 283 -4.11 14.41 15.84
C TYR A 283 -4.96 15.68 15.75
N ASP A 284 -4.64 16.69 16.57
CA ASP A 284 -5.36 17.96 16.62
C ASP A 284 -4.91 18.94 15.51
N THR A 285 -3.62 18.91 15.13
CA THR A 285 -3.03 19.93 14.23
C THR A 285 -2.97 19.50 12.78
N VAL A 286 -2.67 18.22 12.49
CA VAL A 286 -2.44 17.74 11.12
C VAL A 286 -3.75 17.25 10.52
N PRO A 287 -4.26 17.92 9.45
CA PRO A 287 -5.44 17.44 8.76
C PRO A 287 -5.24 15.99 8.33
N ILE A 288 -6.30 15.18 8.44
CA ILE A 288 -6.33 13.76 8.08
C ILE A 288 -5.71 12.82 9.12
N PHE A 289 -4.90 13.31 10.07
CA PHE A 289 -4.24 12.44 11.06
C PHE A 289 -5.21 11.71 11.99
N HIS A 290 -6.44 12.21 12.14
CA HIS A 290 -7.51 11.57 12.92
C HIS A 290 -8.28 10.46 12.17
N TYR A 291 -8.01 10.17 10.89
CA TYR A 291 -8.71 9.09 10.17
C TYR A 291 -8.12 7.68 10.39
N PRO A 292 -6.79 7.49 10.42
CA PRO A 292 -6.21 6.17 10.68
C PRO A 292 -6.54 5.70 12.10
N ARG A 293 -7.22 4.55 12.22
CA ARG A 293 -7.48 3.94 13.54
C ARG A 293 -6.27 3.20 14.13
N VAL A 294 -5.32 2.80 13.28
CA VAL A 294 -4.19 1.92 13.66
C VAL A 294 -2.89 2.72 13.64
N ALA A 295 -2.51 3.29 14.79
CA ALA A 295 -1.26 4.04 14.94
C ALA A 295 -0.03 3.16 14.67
N GLY A 296 -0.10 1.87 15.03
CA GLY A 296 0.98 0.89 14.85
C GLY A 296 1.53 0.78 13.43
N ARG A 297 0.77 1.20 12.40
CA ARG A 297 1.25 1.22 11.01
C ARG A 297 2.44 2.15 10.77
N MET A 298 2.74 3.10 11.67
CA MET A 298 3.95 3.93 11.56
C MET A 298 5.24 3.11 11.69
N ILE A 299 5.18 1.87 12.19
CA ILE A 299 6.32 0.98 12.31
C ILE A 299 6.97 0.65 10.96
N HIS A 300 6.21 0.72 9.86
CA HIS A 300 6.77 0.52 8.52
C HIS A 300 7.81 1.60 8.16
N VAL A 301 7.61 2.84 8.61
CA VAL A 301 8.58 3.92 8.43
C VAL A 301 9.82 3.66 9.26
N ALA A 302 9.64 3.21 10.51
CA ALA A 302 10.75 2.82 11.37
C ALA A 302 11.54 1.66 10.77
N ALA A 303 10.87 0.61 10.27
CA ALA A 303 11.51 -0.55 9.68
C ALA A 303 12.41 -0.20 8.48
N VAL A 304 12.00 0.75 7.63
CA VAL A 304 12.83 1.24 6.52
C VAL A 304 14.06 1.97 7.05
N ALA A 305 13.90 2.87 8.02
CA ALA A 305 15.02 3.60 8.63
C ALA A 305 16.00 2.65 9.34
N LEU A 306 15.49 1.68 10.10
CA LEU A 306 16.27 0.64 10.76
C LEU A 306 16.98 -0.26 9.75
N ALA A 307 16.37 -0.60 8.61
CA ALA A 307 17.02 -1.37 7.55
C ALA A 307 18.21 -0.62 6.93
N ILE A 308 18.11 0.69 6.74
CA ILE A 308 19.23 1.51 6.26
C ILE A 308 20.36 1.52 7.29
N LEU A 309 20.04 1.70 8.57
CA LEU A 309 21.03 1.60 9.65
C LEU A 309 21.65 0.20 9.73
N ALA A 310 20.85 -0.85 9.62
CA ALA A 310 21.33 -2.24 9.62
C ALA A 310 22.27 -2.51 8.44
N ALA A 311 22.02 -1.93 7.27
CA ALA A 311 22.91 -2.04 6.12
C ALA A 311 24.32 -1.47 6.42
N PHE A 312 24.41 -0.37 7.17
CA PHE A 312 25.70 0.13 7.66
C PHE A 312 26.40 -0.88 8.59
N GLY A 313 25.63 -1.57 9.43
CA GLY A 313 26.15 -2.58 10.37
C GLY A 313 26.67 -3.82 9.65
N VAL A 314 25.89 -4.34 8.71
CA VAL A 314 26.28 -5.46 7.84
C VAL A 314 27.53 -5.10 7.04
N ARG A 315 27.60 -3.89 6.47
CA ARG A 315 28.78 -3.40 5.75
C ARG A 315 30.03 -3.40 6.65
N ALA A 316 29.89 -2.95 7.89
CA ALA A 316 31.00 -2.89 8.84
C ALA A 316 31.46 -4.28 9.29
N ALA A 317 30.52 -5.22 9.51
CA ALA A 317 30.82 -6.56 10.02
C ALA A 317 31.48 -7.48 8.98
N ILE A 318 31.09 -7.35 7.71
CA ILE A 318 31.43 -8.33 6.67
C ILE A 318 32.63 -7.91 5.81
N GLY A 319 32.93 -6.61 5.75
CA GLY A 319 33.96 -6.08 4.87
C GLY A 319 33.71 -6.52 3.41
N ARG A 320 34.63 -7.32 2.84
CA ARG A 320 34.56 -7.80 1.45
C ARG A 320 33.93 -9.20 1.29
N ALA A 321 33.67 -9.92 2.38
CA ALA A 321 33.26 -11.31 2.37
C ALA A 321 31.75 -11.48 2.12
N TRP A 322 31.28 -11.10 0.94
CA TRP A 322 29.86 -11.04 0.56
C TRP A 322 29.04 -12.30 0.86
N ALA A 323 29.65 -13.48 0.83
CA ALA A 323 28.99 -14.74 1.17
C ALA A 323 28.46 -14.75 2.62
N LEU A 324 29.10 -14.02 3.53
CA LEU A 324 28.67 -13.89 4.91
C LEU A 324 27.46 -12.97 5.09
N ALA A 325 27.06 -12.20 4.07
CA ALA A 325 25.88 -11.32 4.15
C ALA A 325 24.56 -12.10 4.16
N ALA A 326 24.59 -13.36 3.73
CA ALA A 326 23.48 -14.28 3.86
C ALA A 326 23.14 -14.59 5.33
N VAL A 327 24.13 -14.57 6.23
CA VAL A 327 23.94 -14.90 7.65
C VAL A 327 23.06 -13.88 8.38
N PRO A 328 23.37 -12.56 8.42
CA PRO A 328 22.50 -11.58 9.07
C PRO A 328 21.12 -11.49 8.41
N LEU A 329 21.04 -11.69 7.09
CA LEU A 329 19.75 -11.77 6.39
C LEU A 329 18.91 -12.95 6.90
N LEU A 330 19.51 -14.14 6.99
CA LEU A 330 18.84 -15.33 7.51
C LEU A 330 18.39 -15.13 8.96
N ILE A 331 19.24 -14.53 9.80
CA ILE A 331 18.88 -14.22 11.19
C ILE A 331 17.67 -13.28 11.24
N VAL A 332 17.66 -12.21 10.44
CA VAL A 332 16.49 -11.31 10.35
C VAL A 332 15.25 -12.05 9.84
N MET A 333 15.39 -12.96 8.86
CA MET A 333 14.26 -13.76 8.37
C MET A 333 13.71 -14.71 9.43
N ILE A 334 14.57 -15.34 10.24
CA ILE A 334 14.19 -16.21 11.36
C ILE A 334 13.50 -15.38 12.46
N ASP A 335 14.02 -14.20 12.77
CA ASP A 335 13.46 -13.29 13.78
C ASP A 335 12.05 -12.79 13.41
N PHE A 336 11.79 -12.58 12.12
CA PHE A 336 10.46 -12.26 11.60
C PHE A 336 9.60 -13.48 11.26
N ALA A 337 10.11 -14.70 11.45
CA ALA A 337 9.33 -15.90 11.16
C ALA A 337 8.07 -15.90 12.04
N PRO A 338 6.88 -16.15 11.46
CA PRO A 338 5.63 -16.07 12.19
C PRO A 338 5.64 -17.09 13.34
N ALA A 339 5.60 -16.59 14.58
CA ALA A 339 5.62 -17.42 15.78
C ALA A 339 4.35 -18.26 16.00
N LYS A 340 3.28 -18.00 15.24
CA LYS A 340 2.02 -18.77 15.26
C LYS A 340 1.67 -19.23 13.86
N VAL A 341 1.22 -20.48 13.76
CA VAL A 341 0.52 -20.99 12.57
C VAL A 341 -0.71 -20.11 12.38
N ARG A 342 -0.74 -19.35 11.29
CA ARG A 342 -1.95 -18.60 10.92
C ARG A 342 -3.02 -19.62 10.57
N GLY A 343 -4.18 -19.52 11.20
CA GLY A 343 -5.32 -20.37 10.85
C GLY A 343 -5.63 -20.23 9.36
N LEU A 344 -5.76 -21.35 8.66
CA LEU A 344 -6.31 -21.36 7.32
C LEU A 344 -7.83 -21.31 7.47
N ALA A 345 -8.42 -20.16 7.14
CA ALA A 345 -9.87 -20.09 6.96
C ALA A 345 -10.19 -20.77 5.63
N LEU A 346 -10.70 -22.01 5.70
CA LEU A 346 -11.24 -22.68 4.53
C LEU A 346 -12.44 -21.87 4.05
N VAL A 347 -12.36 -21.45 2.80
CA VAL A 347 -13.45 -20.71 2.19
C VAL A 347 -14.51 -21.72 1.76
N PRO A 348 -15.79 -21.55 2.16
CA PRO A 348 -16.83 -22.51 1.83
C PRO A 348 -16.97 -22.71 0.32
N GLY A 349 -17.42 -23.90 -0.06
CA GLY A 349 -17.73 -24.26 -1.45
C GLY A 349 -18.87 -23.40 -2.04
N PRO A 350 -19.30 -23.65 -3.28
CA PRO A 350 -20.46 -22.96 -3.84
C PRO A 350 -21.71 -23.26 -3.01
N SER A 351 -22.44 -22.23 -2.57
CA SER A 351 -23.76 -22.41 -1.94
C SER A 351 -24.81 -22.71 -3.00
N VAL A 352 -25.67 -23.68 -2.70
CA VAL A 352 -26.79 -24.07 -3.56
C VAL A 352 -27.82 -22.95 -3.66
N ILE A 353 -28.01 -22.19 -2.58
CA ILE A 353 -28.88 -21.00 -2.55
C ILE A 353 -28.41 -19.95 -3.55
N TYR A 354 -27.13 -19.58 -3.52
CA TYR A 354 -26.60 -18.58 -4.44
C TYR A 354 -26.55 -19.02 -5.89
N GLU A 355 -26.31 -20.31 -6.16
CA GLU A 355 -26.45 -20.87 -7.51
C GLU A 355 -27.91 -20.84 -8.00
N THR A 356 -28.88 -21.08 -7.12
CA THR A 356 -30.31 -20.97 -7.43
C THR A 356 -30.68 -19.53 -7.80
N VAL A 357 -30.23 -18.57 -7.01
CA VAL A 357 -30.41 -17.13 -7.28
C VAL A 357 -29.74 -16.74 -8.60
N ARG A 358 -28.51 -17.20 -8.84
CA ARG A 358 -27.77 -16.92 -10.08
C ARG A 358 -28.49 -17.44 -11.32
N LYS A 359 -29.02 -18.67 -11.29
CA LYS A 359 -29.79 -19.26 -12.39
C LYS A 359 -31.13 -18.55 -12.60
N GLY A 360 -31.75 -18.09 -11.52
CA GLY A 360 -33.03 -17.39 -11.55
C GLY A 360 -32.94 -15.91 -11.94
N LEU A 361 -31.74 -15.31 -11.89
CA LEU A 361 -31.47 -13.97 -12.38
C LEU A 361 -30.98 -14.05 -13.83
N ARG A 362 -31.70 -13.42 -14.77
CA ARG A 362 -31.08 -13.03 -16.05
C ARG A 362 -29.98 -12.03 -15.72
N GLU A 363 -28.81 -12.12 -16.37
CA GLU A 363 -27.53 -11.48 -15.98
C GLU A 363 -27.59 -9.97 -15.60
N LYS A 364 -28.69 -9.26 -15.85
CA LYS A 364 -28.88 -7.84 -15.52
C LYS A 364 -30.19 -7.47 -14.80
N ASP A 365 -31.12 -8.39 -14.57
CA ASP A 365 -32.53 -8.04 -14.26
C ASP A 365 -32.96 -8.29 -12.80
N GLY A 366 -32.08 -8.01 -11.84
CA GLY A 366 -32.47 -8.00 -10.44
C GLY A 366 -31.35 -7.73 -9.46
N THR A 367 -31.75 -7.26 -8.28
CA THR A 367 -30.88 -7.05 -7.13
C THR A 367 -31.18 -8.12 -6.08
N VAL A 368 -30.15 -8.58 -5.37
CA VAL A 368 -30.28 -9.48 -4.23
C VAL A 368 -30.14 -8.68 -2.94
N LEU A 369 -30.97 -8.94 -1.94
CA LEU A 369 -30.78 -8.45 -0.57
C LEU A 369 -30.34 -9.63 0.30
N ALA A 370 -29.22 -9.50 1.01
CA ALA A 370 -28.80 -10.47 2.01
C ALA A 370 -29.25 -10.03 3.41
N LEU A 371 -29.76 -10.95 4.21
CA LEU A 371 -30.16 -10.73 5.60
C LEU A 371 -29.24 -11.51 6.55
N PRO A 372 -28.85 -10.93 7.70
CA PRO A 372 -29.31 -9.64 8.17
C PRO A 372 -28.71 -8.45 7.41
N ILE A 373 -29.45 -7.36 7.34
CA ILE A 373 -28.96 -6.12 6.77
C ILE A 373 -28.07 -5.41 7.80
N TRP A 374 -26.92 -4.94 7.33
CA TRP A 374 -25.96 -4.29 8.18
C TRP A 374 -25.78 -2.83 7.75
N PRO A 375 -25.30 -1.96 8.66
CA PRO A 375 -25.02 -0.56 8.34
C PRO A 375 -23.85 -0.40 7.34
N GLY A 376 -23.21 -1.49 6.90
CA GLY A 376 -22.23 -1.49 5.81
C GLY A 376 -20.77 -1.45 6.27
N ASP A 377 -20.49 -1.20 7.55
CA ASP A 377 -19.14 -1.12 8.11
C ASP A 377 -18.73 -2.38 8.90
N THR A 378 -19.58 -3.40 8.90
CA THR A 378 -19.36 -4.64 9.64
C THR A 378 -18.61 -5.68 8.82
N ALA A 379 -17.69 -6.39 9.47
CA ALA A 379 -16.98 -7.49 8.85
C ALA A 379 -17.92 -8.64 8.45
N TRP A 380 -19.07 -8.82 9.11
CA TRP A 380 -20.04 -9.87 8.75
C TRP A 380 -20.57 -9.76 7.31
N SER A 381 -20.60 -8.54 6.74
CA SER A 381 -20.99 -8.34 5.35
C SER A 381 -19.94 -8.84 4.34
N SER A 382 -18.75 -9.27 4.78
CA SER A 382 -17.76 -9.92 3.90
C SER A 382 -18.26 -11.24 3.35
N LEU A 383 -19.13 -11.94 4.09
CA LEU A 383 -19.81 -13.15 3.62
C LEU A 383 -20.58 -12.88 2.33
N TYR A 384 -21.32 -11.78 2.32
CA TYR A 384 -22.14 -11.38 1.17
C TYR A 384 -21.27 -10.98 -0.02
N GLN A 385 -20.18 -10.25 0.25
CA GLN A 385 -19.22 -9.84 -0.79
C GLN A 385 -18.51 -11.02 -1.43
N TYR A 386 -18.17 -12.04 -0.64
CA TYR A 386 -17.59 -13.27 -1.14
C TYR A 386 -18.52 -13.93 -2.16
N GLU A 387 -19.79 -14.06 -1.81
CA GLU A 387 -20.80 -14.68 -2.68
C GLU A 387 -21.07 -13.86 -3.93
N VAL A 388 -21.19 -12.54 -3.82
CA VAL A 388 -21.31 -11.63 -4.97
C VAL A 388 -20.12 -11.73 -5.92
N THR A 389 -18.91 -11.88 -5.39
CA THR A 389 -17.69 -12.01 -6.21
C THR A 389 -17.72 -13.29 -7.07
N ARG A 390 -18.38 -14.34 -6.59
CA ARG A 390 -18.51 -15.63 -7.29
C ARG A 390 -19.69 -15.65 -8.25
N SER A 391 -20.85 -15.23 -7.76
CA SER A 391 -22.11 -15.31 -8.50
C SER A 391 -22.30 -14.20 -9.52
N ARG A 392 -21.60 -13.07 -9.35
CA ARG A 392 -21.62 -11.88 -10.23
C ARG A 392 -22.97 -11.18 -10.36
N PHE A 393 -23.98 -11.50 -9.54
CA PHE A 393 -25.21 -10.72 -9.50
C PHE A 393 -25.03 -9.39 -8.75
N ARG A 394 -25.98 -8.48 -8.91
CA ARG A 394 -26.03 -7.22 -8.16
C ARG A 394 -26.62 -7.47 -6.77
N MET A 395 -25.96 -6.96 -5.72
CA MET A 395 -26.46 -7.02 -4.36
C MET A 395 -26.68 -5.62 -3.79
N LEU A 396 -27.75 -5.45 -3.02
CA LEU A 396 -28.17 -4.16 -2.47
C LEU A 396 -27.30 -3.73 -1.30
N ASN A 397 -26.91 -4.68 -0.44
CA ASN A 397 -26.10 -4.45 0.74
C ASN A 397 -24.77 -5.20 0.65
N GLY A 398 -23.80 -4.75 1.44
CA GLY A 398 -22.44 -5.29 1.46
C GLY A 398 -21.57 -4.51 2.41
N TYR A 399 -20.25 -4.72 2.33
CA TYR A 399 -19.28 -4.00 3.13
C TYR A 399 -18.68 -2.81 2.35
N ASP A 400 -18.62 -1.64 2.98
CA ASP A 400 -17.92 -0.47 2.46
C ASP A 400 -17.15 0.20 3.62
N PRO A 401 -15.81 0.35 3.53
CA PRO A 401 -15.04 1.05 4.56
C PRO A 401 -15.42 2.54 4.71
N GLY A 402 -16.08 3.12 3.71
CA GLY A 402 -16.57 4.49 3.66
C GLY A 402 -18.09 4.57 3.48
N VAL A 403 -18.85 3.81 4.28
CA VAL A 403 -20.33 3.76 4.21
C VAL A 403 -20.95 5.14 4.02
N SER A 404 -21.64 5.33 2.89
CA SER A 404 -22.38 6.55 2.61
C SER A 404 -23.55 6.74 3.57
N ARG A 405 -23.74 7.97 4.08
CA ARG A 405 -24.94 8.35 4.85
C ARG A 405 -26.22 8.11 4.07
N ARG A 406 -26.15 8.15 2.74
CA ARG A 406 -27.26 7.84 1.85
C ARG A 406 -27.71 6.39 1.99
N TYR A 407 -26.77 5.44 2.00
CA TYR A 407 -27.08 4.02 2.21
C TYR A 407 -27.78 3.81 3.56
N ILE A 408 -27.29 4.46 4.63
CA ILE A 408 -27.92 4.36 5.96
C ILE A 408 -29.37 4.82 5.93
N ARG A 409 -29.64 5.99 5.34
CA ARG A 409 -30.99 6.57 5.32
C ARG A 409 -31.94 5.87 4.35
N GLU A 410 -31.47 5.51 3.17
CA GLU A 410 -32.33 5.03 2.08
C GLU A 410 -32.46 3.52 2.03
N VAL A 411 -31.47 2.78 2.53
CA VAL A 411 -31.38 1.32 2.41
C VAL A 411 -31.40 0.64 3.78
N PHE A 412 -30.41 0.91 4.65
CA PHE A 412 -30.29 0.22 5.93
C PHE A 412 -31.48 0.50 6.85
N THR A 413 -31.74 1.76 7.20
CA THR A 413 -32.79 2.12 8.17
C THR A 413 -34.18 1.65 7.73
N PRO A 414 -34.60 1.84 6.46
CA PRO A 414 -35.93 1.40 6.03
C PRO A 414 -36.09 -0.13 5.97
N LEU A 415 -35.02 -0.87 5.69
CA LEU A 415 -35.06 -2.34 5.56
C LEU A 415 -34.65 -3.06 6.85
N TYR A 416 -34.08 -2.37 7.84
CA TYR A 416 -33.65 -2.95 9.13
C TYR A 416 -34.75 -3.77 9.85
N PRO A 417 -36.04 -3.38 9.83
CA PRO A 417 -37.10 -4.22 10.41
C PRO A 417 -37.16 -5.65 9.86
N MET A 418 -36.67 -5.89 8.63
CA MET A 418 -36.63 -7.23 8.04
C MET A 418 -35.69 -8.18 8.80
N ASP A 419 -34.72 -7.69 9.56
CA ASP A 419 -33.87 -8.51 10.44
C ASP A 419 -34.67 -9.15 11.58
N PHE A 420 -35.84 -8.60 11.91
CA PHE A 420 -36.78 -9.18 12.87
C PHE A 420 -37.92 -9.96 12.18
N GLY A 421 -37.80 -10.13 10.86
CA GLY A 421 -38.79 -10.71 9.98
C GLY A 421 -40.02 -9.84 9.73
N GLU A 422 -39.93 -8.53 9.99
CA GLU A 422 -41.03 -7.59 9.77
C GLU A 422 -40.98 -7.03 8.35
N ILE A 423 -42.00 -7.34 7.54
CA ILE A 423 -42.18 -6.76 6.21
C ILE A 423 -43.53 -6.07 6.17
N ARG A 424 -43.50 -4.74 6.28
CA ARG A 424 -44.68 -3.90 6.11
C ARG A 424 -44.75 -3.40 4.66
N GLU A 425 -45.75 -2.58 4.36
CA GLU A 425 -45.90 -1.98 3.05
C GLU A 425 -44.68 -1.13 2.65
N GLU A 426 -44.09 -0.42 3.62
CA GLU A 426 -42.89 0.39 3.43
C GLU A 426 -41.68 -0.45 2.99
N GLN A 427 -41.39 -1.56 3.69
CA GLN A 427 -40.30 -2.47 3.31
C GLN A 427 -40.58 -3.08 1.93
N SER A 428 -41.82 -3.50 1.67
CA SER A 428 -42.21 -4.06 0.37
C SER A 428 -42.04 -3.05 -0.77
N ALA A 429 -42.41 -1.79 -0.54
CA ALA A 429 -42.21 -0.70 -1.49
C ALA A 429 -40.72 -0.40 -1.70
N ALA A 430 -39.91 -0.42 -0.64
CA ALA A 430 -38.46 -0.25 -0.73
C ALA A 430 -37.80 -1.38 -1.52
N LEU A 431 -38.17 -2.65 -1.29
CA LEU A 431 -37.69 -3.80 -2.07
C LEU A 431 -37.99 -3.63 -3.56
N ARG A 432 -39.23 -3.22 -3.91
CA ARG A 432 -39.62 -2.93 -5.29
C ARG A 432 -38.83 -1.78 -5.90
N ARG A 433 -38.68 -0.67 -5.15
CA ARG A 433 -37.92 0.52 -5.58
C ARG A 433 -36.47 0.19 -5.92
N PHE A 434 -35.83 -0.68 -5.14
CA PHE A 434 -34.44 -1.10 -5.37
C PHE A 434 -34.31 -2.27 -6.35
N GLY A 435 -35.41 -2.74 -6.94
CA GLY A 435 -35.43 -3.86 -7.87
C GLY A 435 -34.97 -5.17 -7.23
N VAL A 436 -35.24 -5.35 -5.93
CA VAL A 436 -34.88 -6.58 -5.22
C VAL A 436 -35.77 -7.71 -5.72
N ARG A 437 -35.14 -8.76 -6.24
CA ARG A 437 -35.81 -9.98 -6.76
C ARG A 437 -35.68 -11.16 -5.83
N TYR A 438 -34.58 -11.24 -5.08
CA TYR A 438 -34.30 -12.31 -4.14
C TYR A 438 -33.87 -11.73 -2.81
N VAL A 439 -34.34 -12.36 -1.74
CA VAL A 439 -33.88 -12.14 -0.37
C VAL A 439 -33.19 -13.43 0.07
N VAL A 440 -31.92 -13.34 0.46
CA VAL A 440 -31.13 -14.47 0.97
C VAL A 440 -30.97 -14.29 2.47
N PHE A 441 -31.35 -15.28 3.26
CA PHE A 441 -31.27 -15.24 4.72
C PHE A 441 -30.08 -16.08 5.20
N HIS A 442 -29.16 -15.47 5.94
CA HIS A 442 -27.98 -16.11 6.51
C HIS A 442 -28.15 -16.33 8.01
N GLU A 443 -28.63 -17.51 8.41
CA GLU A 443 -28.81 -17.84 9.83
C GLU A 443 -27.51 -17.69 10.64
N GLU A 444 -26.38 -18.06 10.05
CA GLU A 444 -25.03 -17.95 10.63
C GLU A 444 -24.56 -16.52 10.87
N ALA A 445 -25.17 -15.54 10.19
CA ALA A 445 -24.80 -14.13 10.25
C ALA A 445 -25.67 -13.30 11.21
N TYR A 446 -26.47 -13.94 12.08
CA TYR A 446 -27.31 -13.29 13.10
C TYR A 446 -26.71 -13.40 14.51
N PRO A 447 -25.69 -12.61 14.88
CA PRO A 447 -25.29 -12.49 16.26
C PRO A 447 -26.35 -11.73 17.06
N ARG A 448 -26.34 -11.88 18.40
CA ARG A 448 -27.26 -11.17 19.32
C ARG A 448 -27.28 -9.65 19.17
N LYS A 449 -26.22 -9.06 18.60
CA LYS A 449 -26.14 -7.62 18.31
C LYS A 449 -27.11 -7.18 17.21
N VAL A 450 -27.44 -8.06 16.27
CA VAL A 450 -28.37 -7.77 15.16
C VAL A 450 -29.80 -7.86 15.63
N SER A 451 -30.13 -8.99 16.25
CA SER A 451 -31.46 -9.32 16.74
C SER A 451 -31.35 -9.93 18.13
N PRO A 452 -32.19 -9.51 19.10
CA PRO A 452 -32.26 -10.15 20.40
C PRO A 452 -32.97 -11.50 20.33
N PHE A 453 -33.63 -11.81 19.21
CA PHE A 453 -34.37 -13.06 18.99
C PHE A 453 -33.52 -14.08 18.22
N PRO A 454 -33.80 -15.39 18.38
CA PRO A 454 -33.20 -16.42 17.55
C PRO A 454 -33.44 -16.15 16.05
N PRO A 455 -32.47 -16.45 15.16
CA PRO A 455 -32.60 -16.20 13.72
C PRO A 455 -33.85 -16.87 13.12
N LYS A 456 -34.17 -18.08 13.60
CA LYS A 456 -35.36 -18.85 13.22
C LYS A 456 -36.67 -18.10 13.43
N THR A 457 -36.75 -17.21 14.42
CA THR A 457 -37.94 -16.37 14.65
C THR A 457 -38.14 -15.37 13.51
N ALA A 458 -37.06 -14.71 13.07
CA ALA A 458 -37.10 -13.80 11.92
C ALA A 458 -37.44 -14.57 10.64
N LEU A 459 -36.78 -15.70 10.39
CA LEU A 459 -37.05 -16.54 9.22
C LEU A 459 -38.52 -17.01 9.16
N SER A 460 -39.07 -17.51 10.27
CA SER A 460 -40.48 -17.94 10.35
C SER A 460 -41.47 -16.81 10.04
N ARG A 461 -41.15 -15.57 10.42
CA ARG A 461 -41.97 -14.39 10.10
C ARG A 461 -41.83 -14.01 8.63
N LEU A 462 -40.61 -14.03 8.08
CA LEU A 462 -40.37 -13.78 6.65
C LEU A 462 -41.12 -14.79 5.76
N MET A 463 -41.11 -16.08 6.12
CA MET A 463 -41.81 -17.14 5.39
C MET A 463 -43.33 -16.99 5.40
N ARG A 464 -43.89 -16.36 6.45
CA ARG A 464 -45.32 -16.07 6.56
C ARG A 464 -45.74 -14.75 5.90
N SER A 465 -44.78 -13.94 5.47
CA SER A 465 -45.07 -12.66 4.84
C SER A 465 -45.69 -12.86 3.45
N PRO A 466 -46.84 -12.26 3.14
CA PRO A 466 -47.43 -12.34 1.80
C PRO A 466 -46.58 -11.61 0.73
N ALA A 467 -45.63 -10.76 1.15
CA ALA A 467 -44.75 -10.03 0.25
C ALA A 467 -43.60 -10.88 -0.30
N LEU A 468 -43.31 -12.03 0.32
CA LEU A 468 -42.25 -12.94 -0.09
C LEU A 468 -42.82 -14.31 -0.44
N ARG A 469 -42.19 -14.97 -1.40
CA ARG A 469 -42.44 -16.38 -1.72
C ARG A 469 -41.20 -17.17 -1.38
N PHE A 470 -41.36 -18.20 -0.55
CA PHE A 470 -40.29 -19.14 -0.27
C PHE A 470 -39.86 -19.88 -1.55
N ILE A 471 -38.55 -20.08 -1.72
CA ILE A 471 -37.97 -20.74 -2.90
C ILE A 471 -37.20 -21.98 -2.50
N ARG A 472 -36.26 -21.85 -1.55
CA ARG A 472 -35.34 -22.92 -1.16
C ARG A 472 -34.68 -22.63 0.20
N GLU A 473 -34.28 -23.69 0.88
CA GLU A 473 -33.44 -23.73 2.09
C GLU A 473 -32.31 -24.76 1.88
N GLU A 474 -31.20 -24.58 2.58
CA GLU A 474 -30.00 -25.45 2.54
C GLU A 474 -29.60 -25.86 3.95
#